data_AF-A0AAV1IR46-F1
#
_entry.id   AF-A0AAV1IR46-F1
#
_cell.length_a   1.000
_cell.length_b   1.000
_cell.length_c   1.000
_cell.angle_alpha   90.00
_cell.angle_beta   90.00
_cell.angle_gamma   90.00
#
_symmetry.space_group_name_H-M   'P 1'
#
loop_
_entity.id
_entity.type
_entity.pdbx_description
1 polymer ?
#
loop_
_entity_poly.entity_id
_entity_poly.type
_entity_poly.pdbx_seq_one_letter_code
_entity_poly.pdbx_strand_id
1 'polypeptide(L)'
;MSDNEGSVPTEGIDYGDTMVVWPSTGRIPGGDVKPGGSSGLAPSMPPGWGDYSPQGIALVQSVLFPGIIRRIILDKELEEGDWSGWSVSVHSPWGNEKVSAARTVLENGLRGGLPEPSRPAAVSFARLEPASGNEQKIIRLMVTQQLEQVTDIPASQLPAAGNNVPVKYRLTDLMQNGTQYMAIIGGIPMTVPVVDAVPVPDRSRPGTNIKDVYSAPVSPNLPDLVLSVGQMNTPVRSNPEIQEDGVISETGNYVEAGYTMSSNNHDVIVRFPEGSGVSPLYISAVEILDSNSW
;
A
#
# COMPACT_ATOMS: atom_id res chain seq x y z
N MET A 1 12.44 55.38 -46.60
CA MET A 1 13.24 54.25 -47.13
C MET A 1 13.78 53.54 -45.90
N SER A 2 13.06 52.58 -45.32
CA SER A 2 12.81 51.18 -45.73
C SER A 2 13.88 50.22 -45.17
N ASP A 3 13.46 49.50 -44.12
CA ASP A 3 13.43 48.03 -43.93
C ASP A 3 14.70 47.16 -43.78
N ASN A 4 14.54 46.19 -42.86
CA ASN A 4 15.16 44.84 -42.72
C ASN A 4 16.64 44.75 -42.27
N GLU A 5 17.11 43.86 -41.39
CA GLU A 5 16.75 42.52 -40.87
C GLU A 5 17.31 42.41 -39.42
N GLY A 6 16.96 41.53 -38.48
CA GLY A 6 16.13 40.33 -38.42
C GLY A 6 16.12 39.81 -36.97
N SER A 7 15.08 39.05 -36.60
CA SER A 7 14.80 38.54 -35.26
C SER A 7 14.92 37.01 -35.20
N VAL A 8 15.66 36.44 -34.23
CA VAL A 8 15.40 35.14 -33.56
C VAL A 8 16.33 34.96 -32.31
N PRO A 9 16.06 34.02 -31.36
CA PRO A 9 15.99 34.31 -29.92
C PRO A 9 17.05 33.57 -29.08
N THR A 10 17.28 34.01 -27.83
CA THR A 10 17.94 33.18 -26.81
C THR A 10 16.97 32.92 -25.67
N GLU A 11 16.40 31.71 -25.69
CA GLU A 11 15.72 31.10 -24.56
C GLU A 11 16.68 30.99 -23.37
N GLY A 12 16.32 31.64 -22.27
CA GLY A 12 16.77 31.30 -20.93
C GLY A 12 15.50 31.07 -20.12
N ILE A 13 15.12 29.82 -19.94
CA ILE A 13 14.01 29.45 -19.05
C ILE A 13 14.49 29.71 -17.62
N ASP A 14 13.87 30.72 -17.00
CA ASP A 14 13.97 31.01 -15.58
C ASP A 14 13.21 29.91 -14.82
N TYR A 15 13.93 29.04 -14.11
CA TYR A 15 13.31 28.11 -13.17
C TYR A 15 12.92 28.90 -11.93
N GLY A 16 11.72 29.50 -11.97
CA GLY A 16 11.16 30.23 -10.85
C GLY A 16 11.11 29.36 -9.60
N ASP A 17 11.88 29.74 -8.58
CA ASP A 17 11.71 29.29 -7.20
C ASP A 17 10.27 29.59 -6.78
N THR A 18 9.40 28.57 -6.83
CA THR A 18 8.02 28.71 -6.37
C THR A 18 7.99 28.42 -4.88
N MET A 19 8.17 29.47 -4.07
CA MET A 19 8.01 29.39 -2.62
C MET A 19 6.50 29.26 -2.32
N VAL A 20 6.05 28.07 -1.92
CA VAL A 20 4.67 27.88 -1.43
C VAL A 20 4.55 28.49 -0.04
N VAL A 21 3.86 29.63 0.05
CA VAL A 21 3.59 30.33 1.31
C VAL A 21 2.20 29.92 1.83
N TRP A 22 2.19 29.26 3.00
CA TRP A 22 0.96 28.87 3.69
C TRP A 22 0.44 29.99 4.61
N PRO A 23 -0.86 30.30 4.63
CA PRO A 23 -1.43 31.22 5.63
C PRO A 23 -1.46 30.57 7.03
N SER A 24 -1.12 31.34 8.05
CA SER A 24 -1.04 30.90 9.45
C SER A 24 -2.42 30.65 10.08
N THR A 25 -2.47 29.65 10.97
CA THR A 25 -3.67 29.08 11.59
C THR A 25 -4.48 30.07 12.43
N GLY A 26 -5.74 30.31 12.03
CA GLY A 26 -6.78 30.80 12.94
C GLY A 26 -7.37 29.63 13.74
N ARG A 27 -7.35 29.70 15.07
CA ARG A 27 -7.92 28.71 16.00
C ARG A 27 -9.39 28.40 15.69
N ILE A 28 -9.79 27.12 15.66
CA ILE A 28 -11.20 26.72 15.74
C ILE A 28 -11.42 25.66 16.85
N PRO A 29 -12.49 25.76 17.67
CA PRO A 29 -12.71 24.97 18.88
C PRO A 29 -13.23 23.55 18.60
N GLY A 30 -12.90 22.61 19.49
CA GLY A 30 -13.07 21.18 19.30
C GLY A 30 -14.50 20.61 19.37
N GLY A 31 -14.60 19.34 18.98
CA GLY A 31 -15.75 18.47 19.17
C GLY A 31 -15.36 17.00 18.97
N ASP A 32 -15.81 16.14 19.89
CA ASP A 32 -15.51 14.72 19.99
C ASP A 32 -15.91 13.90 18.74
N VAL A 33 -15.03 12.98 18.31
CA VAL A 33 -15.28 12.08 17.16
C VAL A 33 -15.69 10.70 17.67
N LYS A 34 -16.90 10.24 17.31
CA LYS A 34 -17.34 8.84 17.47
C LYS A 34 -16.92 8.01 16.24
N PRO A 35 -16.60 6.70 16.41
CA PRO A 35 -16.10 5.87 15.32
C PRO A 35 -17.26 5.23 14.54
N GLY A 36 -17.20 5.31 13.21
CA GLY A 36 -18.14 4.64 12.31
C GLY A 36 -19.19 5.58 11.74
N GLY A 37 -18.81 6.31 10.70
CA GLY A 37 -19.68 7.19 9.93
C GLY A 37 -18.82 8.28 9.31
N SER A 38 -18.88 8.44 7.99
CA SER A 38 -18.46 9.69 7.39
C SER A 38 -19.32 10.80 7.98
N SER A 39 -18.77 11.59 8.90
CA SER A 39 -19.12 13.00 9.06
C SER A 39 -18.39 13.63 10.24
N GLY A 40 -17.55 14.59 9.90
CA GLY A 40 -17.51 15.86 10.60
C GLY A 40 -17.23 16.87 9.50
N LEU A 41 -18.22 17.67 9.11
CA LEU A 41 -18.02 18.77 8.17
C LEU A 41 -16.84 19.61 8.70
N ALA A 42 -15.67 19.45 8.07
CA ALA A 42 -14.59 20.39 8.26
C ALA A 42 -15.15 21.77 7.87
N PRO A 43 -14.96 22.81 8.70
CA PRO A 43 -15.48 24.14 8.39
C PRO A 43 -14.89 24.57 7.04
N SER A 44 -15.76 24.61 6.02
CA SER A 44 -15.53 24.99 4.61
C SER A 44 -14.05 25.06 4.23
N MET A 45 -13.37 23.92 4.22
CA MET A 45 -12.06 23.85 3.60
C MET A 45 -12.25 23.92 2.08
N PRO A 46 -11.27 24.46 1.32
CA PRO A 46 -11.31 24.44 -0.13
C PRO A 46 -11.54 23.01 -0.64
N PRO A 47 -12.11 22.83 -1.85
CA PRO A 47 -12.15 21.52 -2.51
C PRO A 47 -10.78 20.82 -2.43
N GLY A 48 -10.76 19.52 -2.11
CA GLY A 48 -9.54 18.70 -1.97
C GLY A 48 -8.96 18.59 -0.56
N TRP A 49 -9.31 19.51 0.34
CA TRP A 49 -8.78 19.52 1.72
C TRP A 49 -9.61 18.69 2.70
N GLY A 50 -10.81 18.26 2.32
CA GLY A 50 -11.65 17.36 3.11
C GLY A 50 -11.01 15.98 3.34
N ASP A 51 -10.00 15.65 2.52
CA ASP A 51 -9.26 14.39 2.58
C ASP A 51 -7.99 14.49 3.43
N TYR A 52 -7.72 15.63 4.08
CA TYR A 52 -6.52 15.83 4.88
C TYR A 52 -6.86 16.22 6.33
N SER A 53 -6.06 15.72 7.26
CA SER A 53 -6.08 16.15 8.65
C SER A 53 -5.60 17.60 8.79
N PRO A 54 -5.88 18.27 9.92
CA PRO A 54 -5.32 19.60 10.20
C PRO A 54 -3.78 19.66 10.17
N GLN A 55 -3.10 18.51 10.23
CA GLN A 55 -1.64 18.39 10.10
C GLN A 55 -1.18 18.22 8.64
N GLY A 56 -2.10 18.18 7.67
CA GLY A 56 -1.82 17.99 6.26
C GLY A 56 -1.44 16.57 5.88
N ILE A 57 -1.88 15.56 6.67
CA ILE A 57 -1.80 14.15 6.26
C ILE A 57 -3.12 13.74 5.67
N ALA A 58 -3.12 12.93 4.61
CA ALA A 58 -4.33 12.29 4.13
C ALA A 58 -5.07 11.54 5.25
N LEU A 59 -6.39 11.70 5.35
CA LEU A 59 -7.23 10.94 6.26
C LEU A 59 -7.09 9.44 5.98
N VAL A 60 -7.02 8.65 7.04
CA VAL A 60 -6.85 7.20 6.96
C VAL A 60 -7.99 6.61 6.13
N GLN A 61 -7.64 6.08 4.96
CA GLN A 61 -8.59 5.50 4.01
C GLN A 61 -8.97 4.08 4.41
N SER A 62 -8.06 3.36 5.06
CA SER A 62 -8.29 1.96 5.43
C SER A 62 -7.44 1.50 6.61
N VAL A 63 -7.82 0.37 7.20
CA VAL A 63 -7.13 -0.27 8.33
C VAL A 63 -6.55 -1.60 7.91
N LEU A 64 -5.22 -1.71 7.84
CA LEU A 64 -4.52 -2.94 7.49
C LEU A 64 -4.30 -3.81 8.73
N PHE A 65 -4.84 -5.03 8.69
CA PHE A 65 -4.51 -6.10 9.62
C PHE A 65 -3.68 -7.15 8.88
N PRO A 66 -2.63 -7.70 9.50
CA PRO A 66 -1.86 -8.78 8.90
C PRO A 66 -2.77 -9.91 8.39
N GLY A 67 -2.55 -10.31 7.14
CA GLY A 67 -3.24 -11.44 6.50
C GLY A 67 -4.71 -11.21 6.11
N ILE A 68 -5.20 -9.97 6.23
CA ILE A 68 -6.54 -9.57 5.78
C ILE A 68 -6.42 -8.63 4.57
N ILE A 69 -7.16 -8.94 3.51
CA ILE A 69 -7.21 -8.11 2.29
C ILE A 69 -8.00 -6.84 2.59
N ARG A 70 -7.46 -5.70 2.14
CA ARG A 70 -8.10 -4.39 2.20
C ARG A 70 -8.12 -3.76 0.84
N ARG A 71 -9.27 -3.23 0.43
CA ARG A 71 -9.39 -2.47 -0.81
C ARG A 71 -9.11 -1.00 -0.53
N ILE A 72 -8.17 -0.44 -1.26
CA ILE A 72 -7.82 0.98 -1.25
C ILE A 72 -8.19 1.57 -2.60
N ILE A 73 -8.89 2.71 -2.57
CA ILE A 73 -9.40 3.39 -3.74
C ILE A 73 -8.79 4.79 -3.72
N LEU A 74 -8.13 5.15 -4.81
CA LEU A 74 -7.51 6.44 -5.04
C LEU A 74 -8.15 7.09 -6.24
N ASP A 75 -8.27 8.41 -6.22
CA ASP A 75 -8.79 9.18 -7.33
C ASP A 75 -7.65 9.45 -8.31
N LYS A 76 -7.88 9.18 -9.61
CA LYS A 76 -6.92 9.50 -10.69
C LYS A 76 -6.84 10.99 -10.95
N GLU A 77 -7.89 11.74 -10.63
CA GLU A 77 -7.91 13.19 -10.79
C GLU A 77 -7.04 13.83 -9.70
N LEU A 78 -5.99 14.50 -10.15
CA LEU A 78 -5.17 15.40 -9.32
C LEU A 78 -5.96 16.69 -9.13
N GLU A 79 -6.51 16.93 -7.94
CA GLU A 79 -6.99 18.26 -7.61
C GLU A 79 -5.75 19.16 -7.38
N GLU A 80 -5.58 20.19 -8.22
CA GLU A 80 -4.50 21.19 -8.10
C GLU A 80 -3.06 20.63 -7.99
N GLY A 81 -2.81 19.43 -8.54
CA GLY A 81 -1.48 18.80 -8.54
C GLY A 81 -1.16 17.96 -7.29
N ASP A 82 -2.09 17.87 -6.33
CA ASP A 82 -1.97 16.98 -5.17
C ASP A 82 -2.79 15.69 -5.42
N TRP A 83 -2.13 14.55 -5.21
CA TRP A 83 -2.80 13.24 -5.23
C TRP A 83 -3.76 13.14 -4.06
N SER A 84 -4.97 12.62 -4.26
CA SER A 84 -5.82 12.17 -3.15
C SER A 84 -4.98 11.29 -2.23
N GLY A 85 -4.65 11.79 -1.04
CA GLY A 85 -3.57 11.19 -0.29
C GLY A 85 -3.92 9.77 0.12
N TRP A 86 -2.98 8.84 -0.06
CA TRP A 86 -3.18 7.44 0.30
C TRP A 86 -2.54 7.13 1.64
N SER A 87 -3.39 6.89 2.65
CA SER A 87 -2.95 6.61 4.00
C SER A 87 -3.73 5.47 4.65
N VAL A 88 -3.03 4.69 5.46
CA VAL A 88 -3.58 3.53 6.16
C VAL A 88 -3.14 3.50 7.60
N SER A 89 -3.97 2.90 8.45
CA SER A 89 -3.54 2.51 9.80
C SER A 89 -3.18 1.03 9.84
N VAL A 90 -2.01 0.71 10.38
CA VAL A 90 -1.54 -0.67 10.53
C VAL A 90 -1.77 -1.13 11.96
N HIS A 91 -2.46 -2.25 12.11
CA HIS A 91 -2.86 -2.83 13.38
C HIS A 91 -2.12 -4.15 13.67
N SER A 92 -2.17 -4.59 14.93
CA SER A 92 -1.65 -5.90 15.33
C SER A 92 -2.41 -7.05 14.62
N PRO A 93 -1.83 -8.25 14.53
CA PRO A 93 -2.55 -9.44 14.07
C PRO A 93 -3.84 -9.67 14.86
N TRP A 94 -4.85 -10.19 14.16
CA TRP A 94 -6.16 -10.52 14.75
C TRP A 94 -6.41 -12.03 14.90
N GLY A 95 -5.68 -12.88 14.18
CA GLY A 95 -5.71 -14.34 14.34
C GLY A 95 -6.64 -15.12 13.39
N ASN A 96 -7.38 -14.47 12.48
CA ASN A 96 -8.16 -15.13 11.41
C ASN A 96 -7.63 -14.73 10.02
N GLU A 97 -6.34 -15.00 9.80
CA GLU A 97 -5.65 -14.62 8.57
C GLU A 97 -5.96 -15.63 7.46
N LYS A 98 -6.65 -15.21 6.40
CA LYS A 98 -6.92 -16.07 5.23
C LYS A 98 -5.62 -16.57 4.59
N VAL A 99 -4.58 -15.73 4.64
CA VAL A 99 -3.21 -16.07 4.22
C VAL A 99 -2.65 -17.25 5.01
N SER A 100 -2.92 -17.38 6.31
CA SER A 100 -2.40 -18.47 7.14
C SER A 100 -2.96 -19.84 6.72
N ALA A 101 -4.24 -19.90 6.37
CA ALA A 101 -4.86 -21.12 5.86
C ALA A 101 -4.25 -21.55 4.51
N ALA A 102 -4.10 -20.61 3.58
CA ALA A 102 -3.47 -20.88 2.29
C ALA A 102 -1.98 -21.25 2.42
N ARG A 103 -1.24 -20.61 3.34
CA ARG A 103 0.14 -20.97 3.67
C ARG A 103 0.23 -22.42 4.17
N THR A 104 -0.69 -22.83 5.04
CA THR A 104 -0.73 -24.22 5.54
C THR A 104 -0.89 -25.21 4.39
N VAL A 105 -1.78 -24.93 3.43
CA VAL A 105 -1.97 -25.77 2.24
C VAL A 105 -0.70 -25.79 1.37
N LEU A 106 -0.08 -24.62 1.16
CA LEU A 106 1.15 -24.49 0.38
C LEU A 106 2.29 -25.32 1.00
N GLU A 107 2.53 -25.16 2.31
CA GLU A 107 3.56 -25.88 3.04
C GLU A 107 3.35 -27.41 3.02
N ASN A 108 2.10 -27.86 3.17
CA ASN A 108 1.78 -29.28 3.06
C ASN A 108 2.02 -29.81 1.64
N GLY A 109 1.68 -29.03 0.60
CA GLY A 109 1.97 -29.38 -0.78
C GLY A 109 3.47 -29.48 -1.07
N LEU A 110 4.26 -28.51 -0.59
CA LEU A 110 5.72 -28.50 -0.74
C LEU A 110 6.41 -29.68 -0.04
N ARG A 111 5.83 -30.19 1.06
CA ARG A 111 6.29 -31.44 1.70
C ARG A 111 5.99 -32.68 0.86
N GLY A 112 4.92 -32.65 0.06
CA GLY A 112 4.53 -33.72 -0.85
C GLY A 112 5.31 -33.73 -2.16
N GLY A 113 5.89 -32.60 -2.55
CA GLY A 113 6.76 -32.46 -3.71
C GLY A 113 7.01 -31.01 -4.07
N LEU A 114 8.24 -30.67 -4.47
CA LEU A 114 8.56 -29.34 -4.97
C LEU A 114 7.89 -29.09 -6.33
N PRO A 115 7.52 -27.83 -6.64
CA PRO A 115 7.05 -27.47 -7.97
C PRO A 115 8.18 -27.61 -9.00
N GLU A 116 7.84 -27.51 -10.28
CA GLU A 116 8.84 -27.34 -11.33
C GLU A 116 9.82 -26.19 -10.98
N PRO A 117 11.15 -26.35 -11.12
CA PRO A 117 12.11 -25.32 -10.72
C PRO A 117 11.94 -23.95 -11.38
N SER A 118 11.24 -23.89 -12.52
CA SER A 118 10.96 -22.66 -13.27
C SER A 118 9.73 -21.89 -12.75
N ARG A 119 8.91 -22.51 -11.89
CA ARG A 119 7.60 -21.97 -11.48
C ARG A 119 7.37 -22.18 -9.98
N PRO A 120 6.97 -21.14 -9.23
CA PRO A 120 6.59 -21.33 -7.84
C PRO A 120 5.30 -22.15 -7.75
N ALA A 121 5.13 -22.84 -6.63
CA ALA A 121 3.82 -23.33 -6.22
C ALA A 121 2.96 -22.15 -5.75
N ALA A 122 1.64 -22.27 -5.91
CA ALA A 122 0.66 -21.28 -5.51
C ALA A 122 -0.52 -21.92 -4.79
N VAL A 123 -1.12 -21.15 -3.88
CA VAL A 123 -2.44 -21.40 -3.30
C VAL A 123 -3.19 -20.08 -3.26
N SER A 124 -4.38 -20.01 -3.86
CA SER A 124 -5.24 -18.83 -3.75
C SER A 124 -5.85 -18.72 -2.35
N PHE A 125 -6.02 -17.50 -1.86
CA PHE A 125 -6.72 -17.18 -0.61
C PHE A 125 -7.89 -16.19 -0.80
N ALA A 126 -8.06 -15.66 -2.01
CA ALA A 126 -9.28 -15.00 -2.45
C ALA A 126 -9.41 -15.03 -3.97
N ARG A 127 -10.65 -15.09 -4.47
CA ARG A 127 -11.02 -14.83 -5.86
C ARG A 127 -11.45 -13.38 -6.00
N LEU A 128 -11.05 -12.76 -7.11
CA LEU A 128 -11.34 -11.36 -7.40
C LEU A 128 -12.39 -11.25 -8.50
N GLU A 129 -13.33 -10.35 -8.33
CA GLU A 129 -14.21 -9.87 -9.40
C GLU A 129 -13.53 -8.70 -10.13
N PRO A 130 -13.80 -8.50 -11.43
CA PRO A 130 -13.17 -7.42 -12.18
C PRO A 130 -13.61 -6.08 -11.60
N ALA A 131 -12.72 -5.10 -11.64
CA ALA A 131 -13.13 -3.74 -11.37
C ALA A 131 -14.15 -3.30 -12.44
N SER A 132 -15.29 -2.75 -11.99
CA SER A 132 -16.32 -2.19 -12.87
C SER A 132 -16.61 -0.73 -12.51
N GLY A 133 -16.90 0.08 -13.52
CA GLY A 133 -17.46 1.43 -13.36
C GLY A 133 -16.54 2.49 -12.74
N ASN A 134 -15.22 2.27 -12.70
CA ASN A 134 -14.27 3.11 -11.96
C ASN A 134 -13.09 3.60 -12.82
N GLU A 135 -13.34 4.04 -14.05
CA GLU A 135 -12.30 4.50 -14.99
C GLU A 135 -11.45 5.65 -14.42
N GLN A 136 -12.00 6.43 -13.48
CA GLN A 136 -11.36 7.56 -12.80
C GLN A 136 -10.70 7.17 -11.46
N LYS A 137 -10.66 5.89 -11.07
CA LYS A 137 -10.09 5.45 -9.79
C LYS A 137 -8.94 4.46 -10.01
N ILE A 138 -7.91 4.55 -9.17
CA ILE A 138 -6.88 3.53 -9.01
C ILE A 138 -7.29 2.66 -7.82
N ILE A 139 -7.44 1.36 -8.04
CA ILE A 139 -7.80 0.42 -6.98
C ILE A 139 -6.61 -0.48 -6.70
N ARG A 140 -6.27 -0.62 -5.42
CA ARG A 140 -5.25 -1.55 -4.93
C ARG A 140 -5.84 -2.44 -3.84
N LEU A 141 -5.63 -3.74 -3.97
CA LEU A 141 -5.82 -4.68 -2.87
C LEU A 141 -4.52 -4.79 -2.11
N MET A 142 -4.57 -4.49 -0.82
CA MET A 142 -3.40 -4.52 0.04
C MET A 142 -3.53 -5.63 1.07
N VAL A 143 -2.44 -6.36 1.26
CA VAL A 143 -2.28 -7.36 2.32
C VAL A 143 -0.93 -7.17 2.97
N THR A 144 -0.90 -7.20 4.29
CA THR A 144 0.34 -7.11 5.07
C THR A 144 0.67 -8.43 5.76
N GLN A 145 1.95 -8.64 6.04
CA GLN A 145 2.44 -9.74 6.87
C GLN A 145 3.58 -9.25 7.76
N GLN A 146 3.71 -9.85 8.94
CA GLN A 146 4.90 -9.65 9.76
C GLN A 146 6.13 -10.23 9.05
N LEU A 147 7.32 -9.66 9.28
CA LEU A 147 8.55 -10.02 8.57
C LEU A 147 8.85 -11.53 8.65
N GLU A 148 8.73 -12.10 9.84
CA GLU A 148 8.99 -13.51 10.13
C GLU A 148 8.06 -14.47 9.40
N GLN A 149 6.93 -13.98 8.89
CA GLN A 149 5.97 -14.78 8.14
C GLN A 149 6.38 -14.93 6.66
N VAL A 150 7.32 -14.13 6.17
CA VAL A 150 7.76 -14.15 4.76
C VAL A 150 9.25 -14.45 4.59
N THR A 151 10.09 -14.20 5.60
CA THR A 151 11.54 -14.46 5.53
C THR A 151 12.10 -14.93 6.87
N ASP A 152 13.20 -15.69 6.82
CA ASP A 152 14.02 -16.04 7.99
C ASP A 152 15.07 -14.98 8.31
N ILE A 153 15.27 -13.99 7.44
CA ILE A 153 16.24 -12.92 7.65
C ILE A 153 15.69 -11.99 8.75
N PRO A 154 16.37 -11.87 9.90
CA PRO A 154 15.90 -11.00 10.97
C PRO A 154 16.00 -9.53 10.56
N ALA A 155 15.17 -8.68 11.18
CA ALA A 155 15.10 -7.25 10.89
C ALA A 155 16.48 -6.55 10.90
N SER A 156 17.36 -6.94 11.81
CA SER A 156 18.72 -6.40 11.96
C SER A 156 19.68 -6.76 10.81
N GLN A 157 19.31 -7.73 9.97
CA GLN A 157 20.11 -8.21 8.83
C GLN A 157 19.45 -7.88 7.49
N LEU A 158 18.36 -7.10 7.49
CA LEU A 158 17.79 -6.63 6.24
C LEU A 158 18.81 -5.79 5.46
N PRO A 159 18.92 -6.00 4.15
CA PRO A 159 19.81 -5.21 3.32
C PRO A 159 19.37 -3.74 3.30
N ALA A 160 20.26 -2.85 2.84
CA ALA A 160 19.93 -1.44 2.65
C ALA A 160 18.78 -1.28 1.64
N ALA A 161 17.96 -0.23 1.81
CA ALA A 161 16.87 0.07 0.90
C ALA A 161 17.33 0.13 -0.57
N GLY A 162 16.48 -0.32 -1.48
CA GLY A 162 16.80 -0.51 -2.90
C GLY A 162 17.43 -1.86 -3.24
N ASN A 163 17.79 -2.67 -2.24
CA ASN A 163 18.23 -4.05 -2.45
C ASN A 163 17.13 -5.05 -2.13
N ASN A 164 17.29 -6.26 -2.65
CA ASN A 164 16.35 -7.35 -2.45
C ASN A 164 16.76 -8.27 -1.30
N VAL A 165 15.78 -8.74 -0.52
CA VAL A 165 15.96 -9.75 0.52
C VAL A 165 15.32 -11.08 0.09
N PRO A 166 15.97 -12.24 0.33
CA PRO A 166 15.36 -13.54 0.11
C PRO A 166 14.10 -13.74 0.94
N VAL A 167 13.06 -14.30 0.33
CA VAL A 167 11.79 -14.62 0.99
C VAL A 167 11.37 -16.06 0.69
N LYS A 168 10.67 -16.68 1.65
CA LYS A 168 10.03 -17.99 1.49
C LYS A 168 8.73 -17.90 0.72
N TYR A 169 7.99 -16.82 0.98
CA TYR A 169 6.66 -16.61 0.47
C TYR A 169 6.49 -15.20 -0.04
N ARG A 170 5.70 -15.07 -1.10
CA ARG A 170 5.17 -13.78 -1.58
C ARG A 170 3.66 -13.88 -1.66
N LEU A 171 2.98 -12.78 -1.39
CA LEU A 171 1.57 -12.58 -1.66
C LEU A 171 1.46 -11.81 -2.96
N THR A 172 0.63 -12.29 -3.87
CA THR A 172 0.65 -11.83 -5.25
C THR A 172 -0.68 -12.09 -5.96
N ASP A 173 -0.80 -11.61 -7.20
CA ASP A 173 -1.88 -11.98 -8.09
C ASP A 173 -1.57 -13.28 -8.85
N LEU A 174 -2.62 -14.07 -9.06
CA LEU A 174 -2.59 -15.28 -9.87
C LEU A 174 -3.72 -15.23 -10.89
N MET A 175 -3.39 -15.35 -12.17
CA MET A 175 -4.38 -15.54 -13.23
C MET A 175 -4.57 -17.03 -13.48
N GLN A 176 -5.81 -17.51 -13.35
CA GLN A 176 -6.18 -18.88 -13.66
C GLN A 176 -7.53 -18.91 -14.37
N ASN A 177 -7.56 -19.50 -15.57
CA ASN A 177 -8.78 -19.65 -16.39
C ASN A 177 -9.55 -18.32 -16.60
N GLY A 178 -8.84 -17.22 -16.85
CA GLY A 178 -9.44 -15.90 -17.05
C GLY A 178 -10.03 -15.27 -15.78
N THR A 179 -9.66 -15.77 -14.60
CA THR A 179 -10.04 -15.21 -13.30
C THR A 179 -8.80 -14.80 -12.53
N GLN A 180 -8.82 -13.62 -11.91
CA GLN A 180 -7.76 -13.13 -11.04
C GLN A 180 -8.00 -13.60 -9.59
N TYR A 181 -6.92 -14.01 -8.92
CA TYR A 181 -6.93 -14.44 -7.53
C TYR A 181 -5.83 -13.71 -6.75
N MET A 182 -6.06 -13.50 -5.46
CA MET A 182 -4.97 -13.28 -4.51
C MET A 182 -4.41 -14.63 -4.09
N ALA A 183 -3.09 -14.79 -4.17
CA ALA A 183 -2.42 -16.05 -3.89
C ALA A 183 -1.15 -15.88 -3.07
N ILE A 184 -0.83 -16.90 -2.28
CA ILE A 184 0.49 -17.07 -1.69
C ILE A 184 1.30 -18.01 -2.59
N ILE A 185 2.54 -17.61 -2.90
CA ILE A 185 3.46 -18.41 -3.72
C ILE A 185 4.73 -18.79 -2.94
N GLY A 186 5.37 -19.90 -3.33
CA GLY A 186 6.58 -20.42 -2.67
C GLY A 186 7.20 -21.62 -3.38
N GLY A 187 8.22 -22.21 -2.77
CA GLY A 187 8.86 -23.45 -3.26
C GLY A 187 10.06 -23.26 -4.19
N ILE A 188 10.35 -22.02 -4.60
CA ILE A 188 11.56 -21.65 -5.36
C ILE A 188 12.25 -20.45 -4.70
N PRO A 189 13.53 -20.16 -5.03
CA PRO A 189 14.17 -18.93 -4.59
C PRO A 189 13.41 -17.70 -5.09
N MET A 190 13.02 -16.82 -4.17
CA MET A 190 12.34 -15.57 -4.45
C MET A 190 12.96 -14.45 -3.62
N THR A 191 12.81 -13.22 -4.09
CA THR A 191 13.26 -12.04 -3.36
C THR A 191 12.23 -10.93 -3.43
N VAL A 192 12.28 -10.01 -2.46
CA VAL A 192 11.41 -8.84 -2.35
C VAL A 192 12.27 -7.61 -2.06
N PRO A 193 12.02 -6.46 -2.68
CA PRO A 193 12.75 -5.22 -2.38
C PRO A 193 12.52 -4.73 -0.95
N VAL A 194 13.57 -4.20 -0.33
CA VAL A 194 13.49 -3.46 0.93
C VAL A 194 13.40 -1.97 0.64
N VAL A 195 12.49 -1.27 1.31
CA VAL A 195 12.33 0.19 1.24
C VAL A 195 12.38 0.78 2.64
N ASP A 196 12.89 2.00 2.77
CA ASP A 196 12.93 2.71 4.04
C ASP A 196 11.72 3.62 4.18
N ALA A 197 11.09 3.58 5.35
CA ALA A 197 10.05 4.52 5.73
C ALA A 197 10.66 5.78 6.34
N VAL A 198 10.12 6.94 6.00
CA VAL A 198 10.58 8.25 6.47
C VAL A 198 9.54 8.85 7.43
N PRO A 199 9.94 9.42 8.58
CA PRO A 199 8.99 10.11 9.46
C PRO A 199 8.27 11.24 8.73
N VAL A 200 6.95 11.36 8.93
CA VAL A 200 6.16 12.43 8.29
C VAL A 200 6.27 13.72 9.12
N PRO A 201 6.67 14.86 8.53
CA PRO A 201 6.75 16.14 9.23
C PRO A 201 5.38 16.60 9.79
N ASP A 202 5.36 17.14 11.00
CA ASP A 202 4.18 17.75 11.59
C ASP A 202 4.05 19.21 11.15
N ARG A 203 3.17 19.48 10.19
CA ARG A 203 2.95 20.85 9.70
C ARG A 203 2.36 21.77 10.77
N SER A 204 1.69 21.24 11.79
CA SER A 204 1.17 22.04 12.91
C SER A 204 2.26 22.43 13.91
N ARG A 205 3.42 21.75 13.87
CA ARG A 205 4.56 21.94 14.79
C ARG A 205 5.89 21.84 14.00
N PRO A 206 6.31 22.93 13.34
CA PRO A 206 7.53 22.95 12.54
C PRO A 206 8.75 22.41 13.29
N GLY A 207 9.55 21.60 12.60
CA GLY A 207 10.74 20.94 13.19
C GLY A 207 10.43 19.67 13.99
N THR A 208 9.18 19.21 14.01
CA THR A 208 8.79 17.93 14.61
C THR A 208 8.16 17.00 13.58
N ASN A 209 8.08 15.71 13.92
CA ASN A 209 7.42 14.68 13.12
C ASN A 209 6.16 14.19 13.83
N ILE A 210 5.20 13.74 13.04
CA ILE A 210 3.96 13.17 13.54
C ILE A 210 4.29 11.81 14.14
N LYS A 211 3.91 11.65 15.41
CA LYS A 211 4.23 10.45 16.17
C LYS A 211 3.61 9.21 15.50
N ASP A 212 4.41 8.17 15.34
CA ASP A 212 3.99 6.87 14.81
C ASP A 212 3.40 6.96 13.38
N VAL A 213 3.79 7.96 12.60
CA VAL A 213 3.39 8.12 11.19
C VAL A 213 4.61 8.25 10.29
N TYR A 214 4.67 7.39 9.27
CA TYR A 214 5.79 7.31 8.33
C TYR A 214 5.26 7.25 6.88
N SER A 215 6.07 7.63 5.90
CA SER A 215 5.78 7.44 4.48
C SER A 215 6.77 6.46 3.85
N ALA A 216 6.33 5.60 2.94
CA ALA A 216 7.20 4.65 2.25
C ALA A 216 6.77 4.40 0.79
N PRO A 217 7.73 4.18 -0.13
CA PRO A 217 7.43 3.87 -1.52
C PRO A 217 6.98 2.40 -1.66
N VAL A 218 5.67 2.17 -1.63
CA VAL A 218 5.08 0.82 -1.64
C VAL A 218 4.64 0.36 -3.04
N SER A 219 4.29 1.29 -3.92
CA SER A 219 3.85 1.00 -5.29
C SER A 219 4.52 1.95 -6.27
N PRO A 220 4.99 1.46 -7.43
CA PRO A 220 5.57 2.29 -8.46
C PRO A 220 4.49 3.22 -9.03
N ASN A 221 4.91 4.42 -9.45
CA ASN A 221 4.05 5.43 -10.07
C ASN A 221 2.90 5.95 -9.18
N LEU A 222 2.90 5.63 -7.89
CA LEU A 222 2.04 6.24 -6.88
C LEU A 222 2.92 7.07 -5.92
N PRO A 223 2.36 8.07 -5.22
CA PRO A 223 3.04 8.75 -4.12
C PRO A 223 3.52 7.78 -3.04
N ASP A 224 4.27 8.21 -2.04
CA ASP A 224 4.59 7.34 -0.90
C ASP A 224 3.36 7.05 -0.04
N LEU A 225 3.16 5.80 0.36
CA LEU A 225 2.07 5.38 1.24
C LEU A 225 2.31 5.91 2.64
N VAL A 226 1.34 6.64 3.19
CA VAL A 226 1.41 7.08 4.59
C VAL A 226 0.88 5.98 5.51
N LEU A 227 1.73 5.54 6.43
CA LEU A 227 1.53 4.45 7.36
C LEU A 227 1.41 5.02 8.79
N SER A 228 0.22 4.93 9.38
CA SER A 228 0.02 5.16 10.82
C SER A 228 0.16 3.84 11.58
N VAL A 229 1.24 3.69 12.33
CA VAL A 229 1.66 2.41 12.95
C VAL A 229 1.46 2.36 14.47
N GLY A 230 0.81 3.37 15.05
CA GLY A 230 0.58 3.43 16.50
C GLY A 230 -0.29 2.28 17.06
N GLN A 231 -1.01 1.55 16.21
CA GLN A 231 -1.84 0.41 16.59
C GLN A 231 -1.18 -0.95 16.32
N MET A 232 0.03 -0.97 15.75
CA MET A 232 0.70 -2.20 15.32
C MET A 232 1.02 -3.15 16.48
N ASN A 233 1.23 -2.58 17.68
CA ASN A 233 1.52 -3.32 18.90
C ASN A 233 0.34 -3.36 19.89
N THR A 234 -0.84 -2.88 19.48
CA THR A 234 -2.02 -2.80 20.34
C THR A 234 -2.95 -3.98 20.02
N PRO A 235 -3.18 -4.92 20.96
CA PRO A 235 -4.09 -6.03 20.73
C PRO A 235 -5.48 -5.54 20.37
N VAL A 236 -5.95 -5.98 19.20
CA VAL A 236 -7.32 -5.78 18.76
C VAL A 236 -8.24 -6.56 19.70
N ARG A 237 -9.46 -6.05 19.98
CA ARG A 237 -10.37 -6.62 21.01
C ARG A 237 -11.70 -7.16 20.48
N SER A 238 -12.04 -6.90 19.22
CA SER A 238 -13.32 -7.30 18.62
C SER A 238 -13.17 -7.64 17.15
N ASN A 239 -13.93 -8.62 16.67
CA ASN A 239 -13.84 -9.17 15.31
C ASN A 239 -14.41 -8.21 14.29
N PRO A 240 -13.60 -7.63 13.41
CA PRO A 240 -14.14 -6.94 12.27
C PRO A 240 -14.22 -8.00 11.16
N GLU A 241 -15.39 -8.64 11.00
CA GLU A 241 -15.67 -9.39 9.78
C GLU A 241 -15.73 -8.35 8.65
N ILE A 242 -14.60 -8.18 7.95
CA ILE A 242 -14.49 -7.19 6.89
C ILE A 242 -14.36 -7.92 5.58
N GLN A 243 -15.44 -7.86 4.80
CA GLN A 243 -15.50 -8.31 3.42
C GLN A 243 -15.38 -7.08 2.53
N GLU A 244 -14.40 -7.12 1.63
CA GLU A 244 -14.24 -6.09 0.60
C GLU A 244 -15.12 -6.43 -0.60
N ASP A 245 -15.68 -5.40 -1.22
CA ASP A 245 -16.44 -5.55 -2.45
C ASP A 245 -15.58 -6.17 -3.56
N GLY A 246 -16.14 -7.12 -4.29
CA GLY A 246 -15.43 -7.89 -5.32
C GLY A 246 -14.32 -8.84 -4.81
N VAL A 247 -14.16 -9.02 -3.49
CA VAL A 247 -13.18 -9.96 -2.91
C VAL A 247 -13.89 -11.13 -2.24
N ILE A 248 -13.74 -12.31 -2.84
CA ILE A 248 -14.42 -13.52 -2.39
C ILE A 248 -13.39 -14.41 -1.70
N SER A 249 -13.48 -14.49 -0.38
CA SER A 249 -12.56 -15.31 0.42
C SER A 249 -12.75 -16.79 0.11
N GLU A 250 -11.69 -17.44 -0.35
CA GLU A 250 -11.67 -18.88 -0.64
C GLU A 250 -10.24 -19.39 -0.50
N THR A 251 -10.06 -20.65 -0.09
CA THR A 251 -8.74 -21.28 -0.10
C THR A 251 -8.68 -22.28 -1.24
N GLY A 252 -7.81 -22.03 -2.22
CA GLY A 252 -7.62 -22.89 -3.36
C GLY A 252 -6.81 -24.15 -3.05
N ASN A 253 -6.59 -24.94 -4.10
CA ASN A 253 -5.69 -26.09 -4.06
C ASN A 253 -4.23 -25.66 -4.28
N TYR A 254 -3.32 -26.54 -3.89
CA TYR A 254 -1.92 -26.46 -4.32
C TYR A 254 -1.82 -26.65 -5.83
N VAL A 255 -1.28 -25.65 -6.52
CA VAL A 255 -1.07 -25.67 -7.98
C VAL A 255 0.30 -25.10 -8.33
N GLU A 256 0.76 -25.35 -9.55
CA GLU A 256 1.90 -24.61 -10.11
C GLU A 256 1.40 -23.27 -10.66
N ALA A 257 2.04 -22.16 -10.26
CA ALA A 257 1.66 -20.82 -10.69
C ALA A 257 1.86 -20.63 -12.21
N GLY A 258 0.95 -19.94 -12.89
CA GLY A 258 1.09 -19.64 -14.33
C GLY A 258 2.19 -18.62 -14.63
N TYR A 259 2.64 -18.53 -15.88
CA TYR A 259 3.73 -17.61 -16.29
C TYR A 259 3.42 -16.11 -16.11
N THR A 260 2.15 -15.75 -15.98
CA THR A 260 1.69 -14.35 -15.79
C THR A 260 1.44 -13.99 -14.33
N MET A 261 1.78 -14.89 -13.39
CA MET A 261 1.76 -14.60 -11.95
C MET A 261 2.56 -13.34 -11.61
N SER A 262 2.11 -12.58 -10.61
CA SER A 262 2.78 -11.35 -10.16
C SER A 262 2.90 -10.24 -11.22
N SER A 263 2.15 -10.30 -12.32
CA SER A 263 2.19 -9.25 -13.36
C SER A 263 1.53 -7.96 -12.91
N ASN A 264 0.63 -8.03 -11.93
CA ASN A 264 -0.15 -6.88 -11.44
C ASN A 264 0.08 -6.65 -9.94
N ASN A 265 1.23 -7.10 -9.44
CA ASN A 265 1.58 -7.05 -8.03
C ASN A 265 2.88 -6.28 -7.82
N HIS A 266 2.89 -5.44 -6.79
CA HIS A 266 4.10 -4.90 -6.22
C HIS A 266 4.13 -5.18 -4.72
N ASP A 267 5.17 -5.87 -4.27
CA ASP A 267 5.40 -6.16 -2.87
C ASP A 267 6.76 -5.67 -2.40
N VAL A 268 6.80 -5.19 -1.15
CA VAL A 268 7.98 -4.61 -0.51
C VAL A 268 8.07 -5.07 0.94
N ILE A 269 9.28 -5.01 1.50
CA ILE A 269 9.50 -4.99 2.94
C ILE A 269 9.83 -3.56 3.34
N VAL A 270 8.93 -2.95 4.11
CA VAL A 270 9.10 -1.60 4.66
C VAL A 270 9.89 -1.68 5.96
N ARG A 271 11.06 -1.04 6.00
CA ARG A 271 11.89 -0.90 7.20
C ARG A 271 11.67 0.48 7.82
N PHE A 272 11.35 0.51 9.09
CA PHE A 272 11.16 1.75 9.84
C PHE A 272 12.48 2.26 10.43
N PRO A 273 12.59 3.57 10.71
CA PRO A 273 13.81 4.16 11.29
C PRO A 273 14.24 3.46 12.58
N GLU A 274 15.56 3.39 12.80
CA GLU A 274 16.12 2.88 14.04
C GLU A 274 15.59 3.69 15.24
N GLY A 275 15.30 3.01 16.35
CA GLY A 275 14.74 3.63 17.55
C GLY A 275 13.23 3.93 17.49
N SER A 276 12.56 3.70 16.35
CA SER A 276 11.09 3.82 16.25
C SER A 276 10.33 2.80 17.10
N GLY A 277 10.93 1.65 17.38
CA GLY A 277 10.28 0.53 18.06
C GLY A 277 9.26 -0.22 17.18
N VAL A 278 9.24 0.04 15.88
CA VAL A 278 8.32 -0.57 14.91
C VAL A 278 9.06 -1.63 14.10
N SER A 279 8.54 -2.86 14.11
CA SER A 279 9.11 -3.95 13.31
C SER A 279 8.89 -3.73 11.81
N PRO A 280 9.83 -4.17 10.95
CA PRO A 280 9.61 -4.14 9.50
C PRO A 280 8.34 -4.89 9.09
N LEU A 281 7.70 -4.41 8.02
CA LEU A 281 6.39 -4.88 7.55
C LEU A 281 6.48 -5.32 6.09
N TYR A 282 6.05 -6.53 5.79
CA TYR A 282 5.82 -6.93 4.40
C TYR A 282 4.47 -6.37 3.94
N ILE A 283 4.45 -5.75 2.78
CA ILE A 283 3.23 -5.21 2.15
C ILE A 283 3.20 -5.68 0.70
N SER A 284 2.10 -6.32 0.30
CA SER A 284 1.77 -6.59 -1.10
C SER A 284 0.61 -5.69 -1.51
N ALA A 285 0.77 -5.00 -2.63
CA ALA A 285 -0.24 -4.20 -3.28
C ALA A 285 -0.52 -4.79 -4.68
N VAL A 286 -1.74 -5.25 -4.88
CA VAL A 286 -2.20 -5.89 -6.11
C VAL A 286 -3.19 -4.97 -6.82
N GLU A 287 -2.97 -4.76 -8.11
CA GLU A 287 -3.92 -4.09 -9.00
C GLU A 287 -5.04 -5.06 -9.41
N ILE A 288 -6.29 -4.63 -9.25
CA ILE A 288 -7.45 -5.36 -9.75
C ILE A 288 -7.58 -5.06 -11.23
N LEU A 289 -7.60 -6.11 -12.05
CA LEU A 289 -7.77 -5.96 -13.49
C LEU A 289 -9.22 -5.63 -13.86
N ASP A 290 -9.40 -4.70 -14.79
CA ASP A 290 -10.69 -4.41 -15.41
C ASP A 290 -11.15 -5.59 -16.26
N SER A 291 -12.46 -5.69 -16.53
CA SER A 291 -13.06 -6.79 -17.31
C SER A 291 -12.50 -6.95 -18.72
N ASN A 292 -11.87 -5.91 -19.29
CA ASN A 292 -11.27 -5.92 -20.62
C ASN A 292 -9.81 -6.45 -20.63
N SER A 293 -9.22 -6.68 -19.45
CA SER A 293 -7.83 -7.08 -19.26
C SER A 293 -7.68 -8.52 -18.77
N TRP A 294 -8.78 -9.27 -18.72
CA TRP A 294 -8.85 -10.67 -18.28
C TRP A 294 -8.64 -11.67 -19.42
#